data_AF-S8G1A2-F1
#
_entry.id   AF-S8G1A2-F1
#
_cell.length_a   1.000
_cell.length_b   1.000
_cell.length_c   1.000
_cell.angle_alpha   90.00
_cell.angle_beta   90.00
_cell.angle_gamma   90.00
#
_symmetry.space_group_name_H-M   'P 1'
#
loop_
_entity.id
_entity.type
_entity.pdbx_description
1 polymer ?
#
loop_
_entity_poly.entity_id
_entity_poly.type
_entity_poly.pdbx_seq_one_letter_code
_entity_poly.pdbx_strand_id
1 'polypeptide(L)'
;MYTKCSICFDALGPASIPVATRCGHLYCLDCATFNFARPDARCAICRTPHTLKKLVKLYPDYEQASQTPGPSADPRRAATAGRRPANASAPAMQGKVGMDIWDESTLVDIALDRADAAICRSNFRSEARADLRISLKALRSMLQTMYAKMEDNDRAAAVKAEVQQLKRENARLKAQVDEQKQRRRQEVKRAAAQWEQERGAFLTMHSGLQDKLQKLRSEMRSLEGKLAKSEEARVASEQEMKLWRKSANRSKKKYYVLKAETRASRRNADSDNDSLEVV
;
A
#
# COMPACT_ATOMS: atom_id res chain seq x y z
N MET A 1 -0.31 -27.16 -12.88
CA MET A 1 -0.41 -26.52 -14.20
C MET A 1 -0.51 -25.03 -13.99
N TYR A 2 0.45 -24.23 -14.46
CA TYR A 2 0.39 -22.78 -14.38
C TYR A 2 -0.48 -22.25 -15.51
N THR A 3 -1.46 -21.41 -15.20
CA THR A 3 -2.23 -20.69 -16.20
C THR A 3 -1.33 -19.64 -16.86
N LYS A 4 -1.44 -19.47 -18.17
CA LYS A 4 -0.62 -18.52 -18.95
C LYS A 4 -1.49 -17.41 -19.54
N CYS A 5 -0.93 -16.23 -19.73
CA CYS A 5 -1.61 -15.14 -20.43
C CYS A 5 -1.84 -15.51 -21.90
N SER A 6 -3.04 -15.26 -22.41
CA SER A 6 -3.39 -15.57 -23.81
C SER A 6 -2.74 -14.67 -24.86
N ILE A 7 -2.02 -13.62 -24.46
CA ILE A 7 -1.37 -12.64 -25.36
C ILE A 7 0.15 -12.79 -25.32
N CYS A 8 0.77 -12.63 -24.14
CA CYS A 8 2.23 -12.74 -24.02
C CYS A 8 2.73 -14.16 -23.72
N PHE A 9 1.84 -15.11 -23.43
CA PHE A 9 2.17 -16.49 -23.04
C PHE A 9 3.00 -16.64 -21.75
N ASP A 10 3.21 -15.56 -21.00
CA ASP A 10 3.86 -15.59 -19.69
C ASP A 10 3.01 -16.32 -18.66
N ALA A 11 3.67 -16.93 -17.67
CA ALA A 11 3.02 -17.60 -16.56
C ALA A 11 2.34 -16.57 -15.63
N LEU A 12 1.06 -16.77 -15.35
CA LEU A 12 0.29 -15.92 -14.44
C LEU A 12 0.63 -16.29 -12.99
N GLY A 13 1.52 -15.50 -12.39
CA GLY A 13 2.01 -15.70 -11.03
C GLY A 13 1.87 -14.46 -10.14
N PRO A 14 2.55 -14.43 -8.99
CA PRO A 14 2.52 -13.30 -8.06
C PRO A 14 2.99 -11.98 -8.68
N ALA A 15 3.88 -12.06 -9.67
CA ALA A 15 4.42 -10.89 -10.37
C ALA A 15 3.45 -10.26 -11.38
N SER A 16 2.39 -10.97 -11.76
CA SER A 16 1.47 -10.55 -12.83
C SER A 16 0.03 -10.76 -12.40
N ILE A 17 -0.71 -9.68 -12.14
CA ILE A 17 -2.11 -9.77 -11.67
C ILE A 17 -2.97 -10.39 -12.78
N PRO A 18 -3.54 -11.60 -12.59
CA PRO A 18 -4.36 -12.24 -13.60
C PRO A 18 -5.76 -11.64 -13.61
N VAL A 19 -6.24 -11.35 -14.82
CA VAL A 19 -7.59 -10.87 -15.07
C VAL A 19 -8.30 -11.78 -16.05
N ALA A 20 -9.58 -12.02 -15.81
CA ALA A 20 -10.44 -12.84 -16.64
C ALA A 20 -11.50 -11.97 -17.34
N THR A 21 -11.75 -12.24 -18.61
CA THR A 21 -12.94 -11.74 -19.30
C THR A 21 -14.18 -12.52 -18.86
N ARG A 22 -15.38 -11.99 -19.13
CA ARG A 22 -16.64 -12.71 -18.86
C ARG A 22 -16.82 -13.98 -19.70
N CYS A 23 -16.07 -14.12 -20.80
CA CYS A 23 -16.02 -15.35 -21.59
C CYS A 23 -14.98 -16.37 -21.08
N GLY A 24 -14.30 -16.10 -19.95
CA GLY A 24 -13.40 -17.04 -19.29
C GLY A 24 -11.94 -17.03 -19.77
N HIS A 25 -11.54 -16.11 -20.66
CA HIS A 25 -10.16 -16.02 -21.15
C HIS A 25 -9.28 -15.20 -20.21
N LEU A 26 -8.05 -15.66 -19.99
CA LEU A 26 -7.11 -15.12 -19.01
C LEU A 26 -6.03 -14.26 -19.65
N TYR A 27 -5.74 -13.13 -19.00
CA TYR A 27 -4.72 -12.16 -19.39
C TYR A 27 -3.94 -11.69 -18.14
N CYS A 28 -2.70 -11.24 -18.30
CA CYS A 28 -2.08 -10.39 -17.29
C CYS A 28 -2.67 -8.98 -17.37
N LEU A 29 -2.62 -8.24 -16.26
CA LEU A 29 -3.20 -6.90 -16.16
C LEU A 29 -2.66 -5.94 -17.24
N ASP A 30 -1.37 -6.02 -17.57
CA ASP A 30 -0.74 -5.14 -18.56
C ASP A 30 -1.28 -5.42 -19.98
N CYS A 31 -1.31 -6.69 -20.38
CA CYS A 31 -1.87 -7.09 -21.67
C CYS A 31 -3.37 -6.78 -21.76
N ALA A 32 -4.11 -6.94 -20.66
CA ALA A 32 -5.52 -6.59 -20.61
C ALA A 32 -5.75 -5.07 -20.72
N THR A 33 -4.96 -4.27 -20.01
CA THR A 33 -5.05 -2.81 -20.07
C THR A 33 -4.76 -2.31 -21.48
N PHE A 34 -3.71 -2.84 -22.12
CA PHE A 34 -3.38 -2.50 -23.50
C PHE A 34 -4.47 -2.91 -24.50
N ASN A 35 -4.94 -4.16 -24.42
CA ASN A 35 -5.93 -4.68 -25.38
C ASN A 35 -7.33 -4.06 -25.19
N PHE A 36 -7.75 -3.80 -23.94
CA PHE A 36 -9.09 -3.32 -23.60
C PHE A 36 -9.19 -1.81 -23.34
N ALA A 37 -8.12 -1.03 -23.60
CA ALA A 37 -8.16 0.43 -23.58
C ALA A 37 -8.97 1.03 -24.74
N ARG A 38 -9.14 0.29 -25.85
CA ARG A 38 -9.88 0.75 -27.02
C ARG A 38 -11.40 0.59 -26.83
N PRO A 39 -12.23 1.50 -27.36
CA PRO A 39 -13.69 1.46 -27.19
C PRO A 39 -14.34 0.25 -27.88
N ASP A 40 -13.71 -0.28 -28.93
CA ASP A 40 -14.14 -1.43 -29.72
C ASP A 40 -13.39 -2.73 -29.37
N ALA A 41 -12.74 -2.76 -28.20
CA ALA A 41 -11.92 -3.89 -27.80
C ALA A 41 -12.71 -5.20 -27.71
N ARG A 42 -12.07 -6.27 -28.19
CA ARG A 42 -12.62 -7.63 -28.23
C ARG A 42 -11.65 -8.61 -27.58
N CYS A 43 -12.20 -9.68 -27.03
CA CYS A 43 -11.42 -10.81 -26.53
C CYS A 43 -10.47 -11.32 -27.62
N ALA A 44 -9.18 -11.50 -27.31
CA ALA A 44 -8.18 -11.95 -28.28
C ALA A 44 -8.49 -13.36 -28.83
N ILE A 45 -9.17 -14.20 -28.04
CA ILE A 45 -9.51 -15.57 -28.41
C ILE A 45 -10.89 -15.65 -29.09
N CYS A 46 -11.98 -15.40 -28.37
CA CYS A 46 -13.33 -15.60 -28.91
C CYS A 46 -13.96 -14.37 -29.57
N ARG A 47 -13.23 -13.25 -29.67
CA ARG A 47 -13.67 -11.99 -30.30
C ARG A 47 -14.94 -11.34 -29.72
N THR A 48 -15.44 -11.81 -28.57
CA THR A 48 -16.55 -11.19 -27.84
C THR A 48 -16.16 -9.80 -27.33
N PRO A 49 -16.99 -8.75 -27.50
CA PRO A 49 -16.68 -7.40 -27.06
C PRO A 49 -16.67 -7.28 -25.53
N HIS A 50 -15.61 -6.70 -24.98
CA HIS A 50 -15.46 -6.45 -23.54
C HIS A 50 -14.82 -5.09 -23.30
N THR A 51 -15.16 -4.47 -22.18
CA THR A 51 -14.51 -3.23 -21.71
C THR A 51 -13.62 -3.55 -20.52
N LEU A 52 -12.57 -2.74 -20.30
CA LEU A 52 -11.64 -2.92 -19.18
C LEU A 52 -12.36 -3.02 -17.82
N LYS A 53 -13.40 -2.20 -17.62
CA LYS A 53 -14.24 -2.19 -16.41
C LYS A 53 -15.03 -3.48 -16.18
N LYS A 54 -15.23 -4.31 -17.21
CA LYS A 54 -15.97 -5.58 -17.13
C LYS A 54 -15.06 -6.79 -16.87
N LEU A 55 -13.75 -6.60 -16.82
CA LEU A 55 -12.80 -7.66 -16.47
C LEU A 55 -12.85 -7.93 -14.97
N VAL A 56 -12.68 -9.20 -14.61
CA VAL A 56 -12.67 -9.66 -13.22
C VAL A 56 -11.22 -9.95 -12.83
N LYS A 57 -10.69 -9.25 -11.82
CA LYS A 57 -9.43 -9.62 -11.18
C LYS A 57 -9.65 -10.91 -10.40
N LEU A 58 -8.87 -11.95 -10.68
CA LEU A 58 -9.06 -13.27 -10.06
C LEU A 58 -8.48 -13.37 -8.65
N TYR A 59 -7.44 -12.61 -8.36
CA TYR A 59 -6.91 -12.44 -7.00
C TYR A 59 -7.26 -11.03 -6.53
N PRO A 60 -8.12 -10.90 -5.50
CA PRO A 60 -8.23 -9.66 -4.76
C PRO A 60 -6.83 -9.27 -4.26
N ASP A 61 -6.45 -8.01 -4.41
CA ASP A 61 -5.16 -7.48 -3.93
C ASP A 61 -5.17 -7.50 -2.39
N TYR A 62 -4.96 -8.69 -1.78
CA TYR A 62 -4.96 -8.85 -0.32
C TYR A 62 -3.82 -8.07 0.35
N GLU A 63 -2.76 -7.74 -0.40
CA GLU A 63 -1.62 -6.96 0.10
C GLU A 63 -1.87 -5.45 0.12
N GLN A 64 -2.84 -4.93 -0.65
CA GLN A 64 -3.17 -3.49 -0.66
C GLN A 64 -4.27 -3.08 0.33
N ALA A 65 -4.92 -4.02 1.03
CA ALA A 65 -5.90 -3.68 2.07
C ALA A 65 -5.29 -3.02 3.33
N SER A 66 -3.95 -2.89 3.40
CA SER A 66 -3.25 -2.06 4.39
C SER A 66 -3.29 -0.57 4.04
N GLN A 67 -3.67 -0.19 2.81
CA GLN A 67 -3.99 1.19 2.47
C GLN A 67 -5.47 1.43 2.76
N THR A 68 -5.73 2.01 3.93
CA THR A 68 -7.03 2.57 4.34
C THR A 68 -7.72 3.27 3.15
N PRO A 69 -8.95 2.91 2.79
CA PRO A 69 -9.74 3.68 1.83
C PRO A 69 -9.86 5.10 2.36
N GLY A 70 -9.34 6.07 1.62
CA GLY A 70 -9.65 7.48 1.88
C GLY A 70 -11.17 7.68 1.86
N PRO A 71 -11.73 8.57 2.70
CA PRO A 71 -13.16 8.82 2.75
C PRO A 71 -13.59 9.48 1.43
N SER A 72 -13.96 8.66 0.44
CA SER A 72 -14.77 9.09 -0.68
C SER A 72 -16.14 9.47 -0.11
N ALA A 73 -16.36 10.77 -0.04
CA ALA A 73 -17.62 11.40 0.31
C ALA A 73 -18.63 11.16 -0.81
N ASP A 74 -19.38 10.06 -0.74
CA ASP A 74 -20.65 9.95 -1.46
C ASP A 74 -21.71 9.29 -0.56
N PRO A 75 -22.53 10.07 0.16
CA PRO A 75 -23.46 9.55 1.17
C PRO A 75 -24.76 8.96 0.58
N ARG A 76 -24.87 8.70 -0.73
CA ARG A 76 -26.18 8.40 -1.36
C ARG A 76 -26.39 7.01 -1.96
N ARG A 77 -25.48 6.04 -1.80
CA ARG A 77 -25.69 4.70 -2.43
C ARG A 77 -25.37 3.47 -1.57
N ALA A 78 -25.53 3.56 -0.26
CA ALA A 78 -25.49 2.41 0.66
C ALA A 78 -26.87 2.09 1.24
N ALA A 79 -27.86 1.88 0.37
CA ALA A 79 -29.07 1.13 0.71
C ALA A 79 -29.07 -0.12 -0.16
N THR A 80 -29.45 -1.26 0.41
CA THR A 80 -29.63 -2.57 -0.25
C THR A 80 -28.38 -3.34 -0.70
N ALA A 81 -27.61 -3.88 0.25
CA ALA A 81 -26.96 -5.18 0.08
C ALA A 81 -26.57 -5.78 1.45
N GLY A 82 -27.09 -6.98 1.75
CA GLY A 82 -26.43 -7.88 2.72
C GLY A 82 -27.02 -7.96 4.12
N ARG A 83 -28.35 -8.00 4.28
CA ARG A 83 -28.96 -8.57 5.49
C ARG A 83 -28.79 -10.09 5.44
N ARG A 84 -27.67 -10.60 5.97
CA ARG A 84 -27.51 -12.03 6.28
C ARG A 84 -28.30 -12.31 7.56
N PRO A 85 -29.30 -13.20 7.56
CA PRO A 85 -29.87 -13.69 8.80
C PRO A 85 -28.88 -14.71 9.39
N ALA A 86 -28.10 -14.28 10.39
CA ALA A 86 -27.44 -15.21 11.29
C ALA A 86 -28.50 -15.76 12.24
N ASN A 87 -29.29 -16.70 11.72
CA ASN A 87 -30.21 -17.56 12.47
C ASN A 87 -29.82 -18.99 12.12
N ALA A 88 -28.97 -19.60 12.95
CA ALA A 88 -28.92 -21.04 13.14
C ALA A 88 -28.02 -21.36 14.33
N SER A 89 -28.51 -22.26 15.17
CA SER A 89 -27.81 -23.01 16.22
C SER A 89 -27.35 -22.24 17.47
N ALA A 90 -28.30 -21.97 18.37
CA ALA A 90 -28.14 -22.24 19.80
C ALA A 90 -29.49 -22.35 20.53
N PRO A 91 -30.15 -23.53 20.55
CA PRO A 91 -30.98 -23.90 21.68
C PRO A 91 -30.11 -24.74 22.62
N ALA A 92 -29.22 -24.07 23.36
CA ALA A 92 -28.56 -24.72 24.47
C ALA A 92 -29.57 -24.79 25.63
N MET A 93 -30.34 -25.87 25.63
CA MET A 93 -30.76 -26.65 26.79
C MET A 93 -30.41 -26.01 28.14
N GLN A 94 -31.29 -25.14 28.66
CA GLN A 94 -31.50 -25.03 30.10
C GLN A 94 -32.81 -25.74 30.42
N GLY A 95 -32.74 -27.07 30.35
CA GLY A 95 -33.68 -27.93 31.03
C GLY A 95 -33.52 -27.75 32.54
N LYS A 96 -34.20 -26.74 33.10
CA LYS A 96 -34.68 -26.80 34.47
C LYS A 96 -35.98 -27.59 34.45
N VAL A 97 -35.85 -28.91 34.38
CA VAL A 97 -36.93 -29.82 34.73
C VAL A 97 -36.93 -29.94 36.25
N GLY A 98 -38.08 -29.65 36.87
CA GLY A 98 -38.48 -30.30 38.11
C GLY A 98 -38.07 -29.60 39.39
N MET A 99 -38.70 -28.47 39.70
CA MET A 99 -39.25 -28.29 41.04
C MET A 99 -40.41 -27.32 40.97
N ASP A 100 -41.55 -27.76 41.48
CA ASP A 100 -42.87 -27.18 41.40
C ASP A 100 -42.93 -25.72 41.87
N ILE A 101 -42.55 -24.79 41.01
CA ILE A 101 -43.04 -23.42 41.08
C ILE A 101 -44.40 -23.49 40.39
N TRP A 102 -45.42 -23.93 41.14
CA TRP A 102 -46.77 -23.48 40.83
C TRP A 102 -46.67 -21.97 40.82
N ASP A 103 -46.76 -21.36 39.64
CA ASP A 103 -46.84 -19.90 39.50
C ASP A 103 -47.84 -19.41 40.55
N GLU A 104 -47.46 -18.42 41.37
CA GLU A 104 -48.31 -17.89 42.44
C GLU A 104 -49.70 -17.53 41.92
N SER A 105 -49.80 -17.13 40.64
CA SER A 105 -51.07 -16.94 39.93
C SER A 105 -51.94 -18.21 39.91
N THR A 106 -51.32 -19.36 39.67
CA THR A 106 -51.97 -20.68 39.66
C THR A 106 -52.43 -21.08 41.07
N LEU A 107 -51.64 -20.77 42.11
CA LEU A 107 -52.02 -21.03 43.51
C LEU A 107 -53.19 -20.15 43.96
N VAL A 108 -53.20 -18.88 43.57
CA VAL A 108 -54.31 -17.94 43.82
C VAL A 108 -55.58 -18.42 43.12
N ASP A 109 -55.49 -18.85 41.86
CA ASP A 109 -56.62 -19.39 41.11
C ASP A 109 -57.19 -20.65 41.76
N ILE A 110 -56.35 -21.60 42.19
CA ILE A 110 -56.78 -22.81 42.91
C ILE A 110 -57.43 -22.47 44.26
N ALA A 111 -56.89 -21.50 45.00
CA ALA A 111 -57.44 -21.07 46.28
C ALA A 111 -58.81 -20.41 46.11
N LEU A 112 -58.98 -19.59 45.07
CA LEU A 112 -60.24 -18.93 44.76
C LEU A 112 -61.30 -19.92 44.25
N ASP A 113 -60.92 -20.90 43.43
CA ASP A 113 -61.82 -21.96 42.98
C ASP A 113 -62.29 -22.83 44.15
N ARG A 114 -61.40 -23.11 45.12
CA ARG A 114 -61.76 -23.79 46.37
C ARG A 114 -62.69 -22.95 47.25
N ALA A 115 -62.45 -21.64 47.34
CA ALA A 115 -63.32 -20.71 48.07
C ALA A 115 -64.72 -20.64 47.43
N ASP A 116 -64.81 -20.55 46.10
CA ASP A 116 -66.08 -20.54 45.38
C ASP A 116 -66.84 -21.86 45.57
N ALA A 117 -66.14 -23.01 45.51
CA ALA A 117 -66.70 -24.32 45.82
C ALA A 117 -67.15 -24.48 47.28
N ALA A 118 -66.53 -23.79 48.23
CA ALA A 118 -66.98 -23.75 49.62
C ALA A 118 -68.24 -22.90 49.80
N ILE A 119 -68.32 -21.77 49.10
CA ILE A 119 -69.50 -20.89 49.07
C ILE A 119 -70.70 -21.61 48.46
N CYS A 120 -70.50 -22.38 47.39
CA CYS A 120 -71.53 -23.26 46.81
C CYS A 120 -72.18 -24.20 47.84
N ARG A 121 -71.36 -24.73 48.76
CA ARG A 121 -71.77 -25.77 49.73
C ARG A 121 -72.37 -25.22 51.03
N SER A 122 -72.17 -23.94 51.32
CA SER A 122 -72.68 -23.29 52.53
C SER A 122 -74.20 -23.00 52.45
N ASN A 123 -74.90 -22.98 53.59
CA ASN A 123 -76.34 -22.69 53.68
C ASN A 123 -76.70 -21.19 53.70
N PHE A 124 -75.86 -20.32 53.13
CA PHE A 124 -76.19 -18.89 53.05
C PHE A 124 -77.45 -18.65 52.22
N ARG A 125 -78.17 -17.56 52.53
CA ARG A 125 -79.25 -17.05 51.67
C ARG A 125 -78.69 -16.74 50.28
N SER A 126 -79.51 -16.94 49.25
CA SER A 126 -79.10 -16.83 47.84
C SER A 126 -78.43 -15.49 47.51
N GLU A 127 -78.95 -14.39 48.07
CA GLU A 127 -78.40 -13.04 47.86
C GLU A 127 -76.98 -12.89 48.43
N ALA A 128 -76.75 -13.31 49.67
CA ALA A 128 -75.43 -13.24 50.30
C ALA A 128 -74.36 -14.04 49.56
N ARG A 129 -74.73 -15.14 48.87
CA ARG A 129 -73.79 -15.90 48.02
C ARG A 129 -73.42 -15.14 46.74
N ALA A 130 -74.35 -14.43 46.14
CA ALA A 130 -74.10 -13.63 44.94
C ALA A 130 -73.12 -12.50 45.25
N ASP A 131 -73.34 -11.77 46.35
CA ASP A 131 -72.48 -10.67 46.78
C ASP A 131 -71.06 -11.14 47.13
N LEU A 132 -70.93 -12.28 47.79
CA LEU A 132 -69.63 -12.86 48.14
C LEU A 132 -68.85 -13.31 46.90
N ARG A 133 -69.53 -13.87 45.89
CA ARG A 133 -68.91 -14.23 44.60
C ARG A 133 -68.47 -13.02 43.79
N ILE A 134 -69.29 -11.96 43.77
CA ILE A 134 -68.91 -10.69 43.12
C ILE A 134 -67.66 -10.14 43.80
N SER A 135 -67.62 -10.15 45.13
CA SER A 135 -66.47 -9.70 45.93
C SER A 135 -65.22 -10.54 45.65
N LEU A 136 -65.32 -11.87 45.58
CA LEU A 136 -64.18 -12.74 45.24
C LEU A 136 -63.69 -12.53 43.81
N LYS A 137 -64.58 -12.33 42.83
CA LYS A 137 -64.18 -12.00 41.45
C LYS A 137 -63.46 -10.66 41.37
N ALA A 138 -63.94 -9.66 42.12
CA ALA A 138 -63.28 -8.36 42.20
C ALA A 138 -61.88 -8.48 42.83
N LEU A 139 -61.74 -9.25 43.91
CA LEU A 139 -60.45 -9.54 44.55
C LEU A 139 -59.50 -10.30 43.60
N ARG A 140 -59.99 -11.30 42.85
CA ARG A 140 -59.21 -12.02 41.84
C ARG A 140 -58.64 -11.07 40.79
N SER A 141 -59.51 -10.24 40.21
CA SER A 141 -59.11 -9.26 39.19
C SER A 141 -58.10 -8.25 39.73
N MET A 142 -58.29 -7.78 40.97
CA MET A 142 -57.37 -6.86 41.63
C MET A 142 -55.99 -7.50 41.86
N LEU A 143 -55.94 -8.73 42.38
CA LEU A 143 -54.69 -9.45 42.60
C LEU A 143 -53.96 -9.75 41.29
N GLN A 144 -54.66 -10.25 40.26
CA GLN A 144 -54.07 -10.48 38.94
C GLN A 144 -53.50 -9.19 38.34
N THR A 145 -54.20 -8.07 38.50
CA THR A 145 -53.71 -6.75 38.07
C THR A 145 -52.49 -6.30 38.87
N MET A 146 -52.44 -6.57 40.18
CA MET A 146 -51.28 -6.26 41.01
C MET A 146 -50.07 -7.11 40.61
N TYR A 147 -50.24 -8.42 40.40
CA TYR A 147 -49.17 -9.31 39.95
C TYR A 147 -48.61 -8.91 38.58
N ALA A 148 -49.48 -8.65 37.58
CA ALA A 148 -49.05 -8.18 36.27
C ALA A 148 -48.26 -6.86 36.36
N LYS A 149 -48.70 -5.92 37.22
CA LYS A 149 -47.98 -4.66 37.46
C LYS A 149 -46.63 -4.86 38.16
N MET A 150 -46.52 -5.84 39.05
CA MET A 150 -45.23 -6.17 39.68
C MET A 150 -44.26 -6.79 38.67
N GLU A 151 -44.73 -7.74 37.85
CA GLU A 151 -43.94 -8.34 36.79
C GLU A 151 -43.46 -7.30 35.77
N ASP A 152 -44.35 -6.39 35.36
CA ASP A 152 -43.99 -5.26 34.49
C ASP A 152 -42.96 -4.33 35.14
N ASN A 153 -43.03 -4.09 36.45
CA ASN A 153 -42.06 -3.29 37.19
C ASN A 153 -40.68 -3.97 37.24
N ASP A 154 -40.64 -5.27 37.52
CA ASP A 154 -39.41 -6.06 37.55
C ASP A 154 -38.76 -6.14 36.17
N ARG A 155 -39.58 -6.36 35.13
CA ARG A 155 -39.12 -6.31 33.74
C ARG A 155 -38.61 -4.93 33.36
N ALA A 156 -39.29 -3.86 33.76
CA ALA A 156 -38.84 -2.49 33.52
C ALA A 156 -37.52 -2.20 34.26
N ALA A 157 -37.33 -2.72 35.47
CA ALA A 157 -36.07 -2.61 36.21
C ALA A 157 -34.93 -3.37 35.51
N ALA A 158 -35.18 -4.59 35.02
CA ALA A 158 -34.21 -5.37 34.26
C ALA A 158 -33.79 -4.67 32.96
N VAL A 159 -34.75 -4.19 32.18
CA VAL A 159 -34.46 -3.44 30.94
C VAL A 159 -33.69 -2.15 31.25
N LYS A 160 -34.02 -1.44 32.34
CA LYS A 160 -33.25 -0.25 32.76
C LYS A 160 -31.79 -0.61 33.11
N ALA A 161 -31.56 -1.73 33.78
CA ALA A 161 -30.22 -2.20 34.11
C ALA A 161 -29.42 -2.57 32.84
N GLU A 162 -30.03 -3.28 31.89
CA GLU A 162 -29.43 -3.61 30.60
C GLU A 162 -29.07 -2.35 29.78
N VAL A 163 -29.98 -1.37 29.72
CA VAL A 163 -29.71 -0.08 29.06
C VAL A 163 -28.53 0.64 29.72
N GLN A 164 -28.42 0.61 31.05
CA GLN A 164 -27.28 1.19 31.75
C GLN A 164 -25.97 0.44 31.44
N GLN A 165 -26.00 -0.88 31.37
CA GLN A 165 -24.84 -1.69 30.99
C GLN A 165 -24.39 -1.36 29.56
N LEU A 166 -25.31 -1.37 28.59
CA LEU A 166 -25.02 -1.04 27.19
C LEU A 166 -24.49 0.39 27.04
N LYS A 167 -24.98 1.35 27.83
CA LYS A 167 -24.42 2.71 27.87
C LYS A 167 -22.96 2.73 28.33
N ARG A 168 -22.61 1.96 29.36
CA ARG A 168 -21.22 1.85 29.85
C ARG A 168 -20.32 1.18 28.81
N GLU A 169 -20.80 0.13 28.17
CA GLU A 169 -20.06 -0.57 27.10
C GLU A 169 -19.85 0.32 25.88
N ASN A 170 -20.86 1.07 25.46
CA ASN A 170 -20.76 2.03 24.36
C ASN A 170 -19.76 3.14 24.70
N ALA A 171 -19.80 3.70 25.91
CA ALA A 171 -18.82 4.68 26.38
C ALA A 171 -17.38 4.12 26.35
N ARG A 172 -17.19 2.87 26.79
CA ARG A 172 -15.89 2.18 26.74
C ARG A 172 -15.40 1.99 25.31
N LEU A 173 -16.23 1.47 24.41
CA LEU A 173 -15.87 1.27 23.01
C LEU A 173 -15.57 2.59 22.30
N LYS A 174 -16.32 3.66 22.61
CA LYS A 174 -16.06 5.00 22.09
C LYS A 174 -14.68 5.52 22.52
N ALA A 175 -14.33 5.35 23.80
CA ALA A 175 -13.00 5.71 24.31
C ALA A 175 -11.89 4.91 23.60
N GLN A 176 -12.08 3.61 23.38
CA GLN A 176 -11.11 2.78 22.64
C GLN A 176 -10.94 3.25 21.17
N VAL A 177 -12.03 3.60 20.50
CA VAL A 177 -11.98 4.13 19.13
C VAL A 177 -11.22 5.45 19.09
N ASP A 178 -11.46 6.34 20.06
CA ASP A 178 -10.79 7.64 20.12
C ASP A 178 -9.30 7.48 20.46
N GLU A 179 -8.93 6.54 21.33
CA GLU A 179 -7.53 6.18 21.59
C GLU A 179 -6.84 5.65 20.32
N GLN A 180 -7.47 4.73 19.59
CA GLN A 180 -6.94 4.19 18.34
C GLN A 180 -6.76 5.28 17.27
N LYS A 181 -7.70 6.22 17.17
CA LYS A 181 -7.57 7.39 16.29
C LYS A 181 -6.38 8.25 16.69
N GLN A 182 -6.16 8.51 17.98
CA GLN A 182 -5.02 9.27 18.46
C GLN A 182 -3.70 8.55 18.15
N ARG A 183 -3.61 7.23 18.39
CA ARG A 183 -2.44 6.41 18.05
C ARG A 183 -2.11 6.51 16.57
N ARG A 184 -3.09 6.30 15.67
CA ARG A 184 -2.90 6.45 14.21
C ARG A 184 -2.44 7.85 13.82
N ARG A 185 -2.99 8.91 14.42
CA ARG A 185 -2.53 10.29 14.16
C ARG A 185 -1.07 10.50 14.56
N GLN A 186 -0.66 9.94 15.69
CA GLN A 186 0.73 10.01 16.15
C GLN A 186 1.67 9.22 15.24
N GLU A 187 1.27 8.04 14.79
CA GLU A 187 2.04 7.22 13.83
C GLU A 187 2.21 7.95 12.50
N VAL A 188 1.14 8.51 11.93
CA VAL A 188 1.20 9.33 10.71
C VAL A 188 2.13 10.53 10.89
N LYS A 189 2.06 11.22 12.04
CA LYS A 189 2.96 12.34 12.33
C LYS A 189 4.43 11.91 12.42
N ARG A 190 4.72 10.75 13.03
CA ARG A 190 6.08 10.18 13.11
C ARG A 190 6.60 9.78 11.73
N ALA A 191 5.78 9.08 10.95
CA ALA A 191 6.13 8.69 9.58
C ALA A 191 6.40 9.91 8.69
N ALA A 192 5.58 10.95 8.81
CA ALA A 192 5.79 12.21 8.09
C ALA A 192 7.12 12.89 8.47
N ALA A 193 7.46 12.91 9.76
CA ALA A 193 8.73 13.47 10.22
C ALA A 193 9.95 12.66 9.73
N GLN A 194 9.84 11.33 9.74
CA GLN A 194 10.87 10.44 9.19
C GLN A 194 11.06 10.67 7.69
N TRP A 195 9.97 10.76 6.94
CA TRP A 195 10.03 11.01 5.50
C TRP A 195 10.68 12.35 5.16
N GLU A 196 10.37 13.41 5.92
CA GLU A 196 11.02 14.71 5.73
C GLU A 196 12.52 14.66 6.05
N GLN A 197 12.91 13.92 7.09
CA GLN A 197 14.33 13.71 7.43
C GLN A 197 15.07 12.96 6.31
N GLU A 198 14.52 11.86 5.81
CA GLU A 198 15.10 11.09 4.71
C GLU A 198 15.20 11.95 3.45
N ARG A 199 14.12 12.67 3.10
CA ARG A 199 14.11 13.60 1.97
C ARG A 199 15.21 14.65 2.09
N GLY A 200 15.40 15.23 3.28
CA GLY A 200 16.49 16.16 3.55
C GLY A 200 17.87 15.53 3.31
N ALA A 201 18.11 14.32 3.83
CA ALA A 201 19.35 13.59 3.62
C ALA A 201 19.62 13.29 2.13
N PHE A 202 18.59 12.87 1.39
CA PHE A 202 18.68 12.64 -0.06
C PHE A 202 19.03 13.92 -0.82
N LEU A 203 18.43 15.06 -0.46
CA LEU A 203 18.75 16.34 -1.10
C LEU A 203 20.20 16.76 -0.85
N THR A 204 20.70 16.61 0.38
CA THR A 204 22.11 16.88 0.70
C THR A 204 23.07 15.96 -0.04
N MET A 205 22.73 14.67 -0.16
CA MET A 205 23.53 13.73 -0.94
C MET A 205 23.54 14.10 -2.43
N HIS A 206 22.38 14.47 -2.98
CA HIS A 206 22.23 14.89 -4.36
C HIS A 206 23.07 16.15 -4.67
N SER A 207 22.98 17.19 -3.83
CA SER A 207 23.79 18.39 -3.99
C SER A 207 25.29 18.07 -3.92
N GLY A 208 25.71 17.22 -2.97
CA GLY A 208 27.11 16.79 -2.87
C GLY A 208 27.61 16.02 -4.09
N LEU A 209 26.78 15.18 -4.72
CA LEU A 209 27.11 14.51 -5.98
C LEU A 209 27.18 15.49 -7.15
N GLN A 210 26.28 16.46 -7.20
CA GLN A 210 26.28 17.50 -8.23
C GLN A 210 27.55 18.37 -8.16
N ASP A 211 27.98 18.76 -6.96
CA ASP A 211 29.22 19.50 -6.73
C ASP A 211 30.44 18.70 -7.18
N LYS A 212 30.49 17.41 -6.84
CA LYS A 212 31.56 16.49 -7.30
C LYS A 212 31.60 16.39 -8.82
N LEU A 213 30.46 16.26 -9.48
CA LEU A 213 30.37 16.23 -10.94
C LEU A 213 30.84 17.55 -11.56
N GLN A 214 30.48 18.70 -10.99
CA GLN A 214 30.94 19.99 -11.46
C GLN A 214 32.46 20.15 -11.32
N LYS A 215 33.03 19.70 -10.18
CA LYS A 215 34.47 19.68 -9.94
C LYS A 215 35.20 18.79 -10.95
N LEU A 216 34.74 17.56 -11.16
CA LEU A 216 35.32 16.65 -12.16
C LEU A 216 35.26 17.25 -13.58
N ARG A 217 34.16 17.93 -13.93
CA ARG A 217 34.05 18.64 -15.22
C ARG A 217 35.06 19.77 -15.35
N SER A 218 35.32 20.54 -14.29
CA SER A 218 36.34 21.58 -14.33
C SER A 218 37.77 21.02 -14.42
N GLU A 219 38.03 19.90 -13.73
CA GLU A 219 39.31 19.21 -13.76
C GLU A 219 39.59 18.65 -15.15
N MET A 220 38.60 17.99 -15.77
CA MET A 220 38.68 17.50 -17.15
C MET A 220 39.01 18.62 -18.14
N ARG A 221 38.29 19.75 -18.09
CA ARG A 221 38.59 20.92 -18.93
C ARG A 221 39.99 21.49 -18.70
N SER A 222 40.46 21.48 -17.45
CA SER A 222 41.83 21.92 -17.12
C SER A 222 42.87 20.97 -17.72
N LEU A 223 42.64 19.66 -17.65
CA LEU A 223 43.52 18.65 -18.24
C LEU A 223 43.53 18.72 -19.76
N GLU A 224 42.38 18.91 -20.40
CA GLU A 224 42.28 19.14 -21.86
C GLU A 224 43.10 20.38 -22.27
N GLY A 225 42.99 21.48 -21.52
CA GLY A 225 43.80 22.68 -21.76
C GLY A 225 45.31 22.46 -21.58
N LYS A 226 45.72 21.64 -20.60
CA LYS A 226 47.13 21.27 -20.41
C LYS A 226 47.63 20.35 -21.53
N LEU A 227 46.82 19.39 -21.96
CA LEU A 227 47.14 18.47 -23.05
C LEU A 227 47.32 19.26 -24.36
N ALA A 228 46.41 20.19 -24.67
CA ALA A 228 46.52 21.05 -25.85
C ALA A 228 47.83 21.85 -25.86
N LYS A 229 48.19 22.49 -24.73
CA LYS A 229 49.47 23.21 -24.59
C LYS A 229 50.69 22.31 -24.76
N SER A 230 50.64 21.09 -24.22
CA SER A 230 51.71 20.11 -24.37
C SER A 230 51.85 19.65 -25.83
N GLU A 231 50.73 19.47 -26.54
CA GLU A 231 50.71 19.12 -27.96
C GLU A 231 51.32 20.25 -28.81
N GLU A 232 50.93 21.51 -28.55
CA GLU A 232 51.51 22.70 -29.19
C GLU A 232 53.01 22.79 -28.97
N ALA A 233 53.47 22.60 -27.72
CA ALA A 233 54.89 22.60 -27.39
C ALA A 233 55.66 21.47 -28.09
N ARG A 234 55.07 20.27 -28.18
CA ARG A 234 55.62 19.12 -28.91
C ARG A 234 55.78 19.46 -30.39
N VAL A 235 54.76 20.03 -31.02
CA VAL A 235 54.78 20.43 -32.43
C VAL A 235 55.83 21.52 -32.67
N ALA A 236 55.93 22.52 -31.80
CA ALA A 236 56.95 23.57 -31.89
C ALA A 236 58.38 23.00 -31.79
N SER A 237 58.63 22.13 -30.81
CA SER A 237 59.93 21.46 -30.67
C SER A 237 60.28 20.60 -31.90
N GLU A 238 59.29 19.91 -32.48
CA GLU A 238 59.49 19.13 -33.71
C GLU A 238 59.89 20.02 -34.90
N GLN A 239 59.30 21.21 -35.01
CA GLN A 239 59.65 22.19 -36.04
C GLN A 239 61.06 22.74 -35.84
N GLU A 240 61.44 23.10 -34.61
CA GLU A 240 62.80 23.53 -34.29
C GLU A 240 63.82 22.44 -34.62
N MET A 241 63.55 21.19 -34.26
CA MET A 241 64.41 20.06 -34.59
C MET A 241 64.59 19.90 -36.11
N LYS A 242 63.54 20.13 -36.90
CA LYS A 242 63.64 20.14 -38.37
C LYS A 242 64.55 21.27 -38.87
N LEU A 243 64.48 22.46 -38.28
CA LEU A 243 65.36 23.59 -38.61
C LEU A 243 66.82 23.29 -38.24
N TRP A 244 67.07 22.75 -37.04
CA TRP A 244 68.39 22.34 -36.59
C TRP A 244 69.01 21.27 -37.50
N ARG A 245 68.24 20.26 -37.90
CA ARG A 245 68.69 19.25 -38.88
C ARG A 245 69.08 19.89 -40.21
N LYS A 246 68.29 20.83 -40.72
CA LYS A 246 68.61 21.57 -41.96
C LYS A 246 69.89 22.40 -41.82
N SER A 247 70.04 23.12 -40.70
CA SER A 247 71.24 23.92 -40.41
C SER A 247 72.49 23.05 -40.29
N ALA A 248 72.42 21.98 -39.50
CA ALA A 248 73.50 21.01 -39.34
C ALA A 248 73.92 20.39 -40.67
N ASN A 249 72.96 20.03 -41.54
CA ASN A 249 73.25 19.55 -42.88
C ASN A 249 73.96 20.59 -43.77
N ARG A 250 73.60 21.87 -43.67
CA ARG A 250 74.30 22.96 -44.39
C ARG A 250 75.73 23.12 -43.88
N SER A 251 75.94 23.15 -42.56
CA SER A 251 77.27 23.24 -41.96
C SER A 251 78.14 22.03 -42.30
N LYS A 252 77.56 20.82 -42.28
CA LYS A 252 78.22 19.58 -42.73
C LYS A 252 78.71 19.71 -44.18
N LYS A 253 77.86 20.18 -45.10
CA LYS A 253 78.25 20.43 -46.50
C LYS A 253 79.39 21.44 -46.60
N LYS A 254 79.32 22.58 -45.91
CA LYS A 254 80.39 23.59 -45.87
C LYS A 254 81.72 23.00 -45.37
N TYR A 255 81.68 22.21 -44.30
CA TYR A 255 82.86 21.53 -43.78
C TYR A 255 83.51 20.61 -44.83
N TYR A 256 82.72 19.82 -45.55
CA TYR A 256 83.26 18.95 -46.60
C TYR A 256 83.88 19.74 -47.76
N VAL A 257 83.30 20.88 -48.15
CA VAL A 257 83.87 21.77 -49.16
C VAL A 257 85.21 22.34 -48.68
N LEU A 258 85.25 22.97 -47.50
CA LEU A 258 86.48 23.51 -46.91
C LEU A 258 87.56 22.43 -46.74
N LYS A 259 87.17 21.22 -46.33
CA LYS A 259 88.09 20.08 -46.21
C LYS A 259 88.64 19.65 -47.56
N ALA A 260 87.83 19.66 -48.62
CA ALA A 260 88.27 19.36 -49.97
C ALA A 260 89.25 20.44 -50.48
N GLU A 261 88.93 21.71 -50.27
CA GLU A 261 89.80 22.85 -50.59
C GLU A 261 91.15 22.76 -49.85
N THR A 262 91.15 22.52 -48.54
CA THR A 262 92.37 22.37 -47.74
C THR A 262 93.23 21.20 -48.22
N ARG A 263 92.60 20.08 -48.62
CA ARG A 263 93.31 18.94 -49.22
C ARG A 263 93.91 19.29 -50.59
N ALA A 264 93.20 20.06 -51.41
CA ALA A 264 93.72 20.52 -52.70
C ALA A 264 94.89 21.50 -52.52
N SER A 265 94.77 22.48 -51.61
CA SER A 265 95.85 23.42 -51.29
C SER A 265 97.11 22.71 -50.77
N ARG A 266 96.95 21.68 -49.91
CA ARG A 266 98.09 20.86 -49.47
C ARG A 266 98.79 20.15 -50.62
N ARG A 267 98.03 19.52 -51.53
CA ARG A 267 98.61 18.86 -52.71
C ARG A 267 99.37 19.84 -53.62
N ASN A 268 98.85 21.05 -53.80
CA ASN A 268 99.53 22.07 -54.59
C ASN A 268 100.83 22.53 -53.90
N ALA A 269 100.82 22.72 -52.57
CA ALA A 269 102.02 23.11 -51.82
C ALA A 269 103.11 22.01 -51.83
N ASP A 270 102.74 20.74 -51.78
CA ASP A 270 103.70 19.63 -51.91
C ASP A 270 104.27 19.56 -53.35
N SER A 271 103.49 19.90 -54.38
CA SER A 271 103.94 19.95 -55.78
C SER A 271 104.94 21.07 -56.07
N ASP A 272 104.91 22.17 -55.32
CA ASP A 272 105.85 23.29 -55.48
C ASP A 272 107.22 22.99 -54.80
N ASN A 273 107.27 22.05 -53.86
CA ASN A 273 108.50 21.65 -53.15
C ASN A 273 109.30 20.55 -53.88
N ASP A 274 108.71 19.88 -54.88
CA ASP A 274 109.37 18.90 -55.77
C ASP A 274 110.09 19.57 -56.97
N SER A 275 110.05 20.91 -57.06
CA SER A 275 110.80 21.70 -58.08
C SER A 275 112.22 22.11 -57.64
N LEU A 276 112.73 21.56 -56.52
CA LEU A 276 114.08 21.80 -56.03
C LEU A 276 114.86 20.47 -55.85
N GLU A 277 114.83 19.59 -56.84
CA GLU A 277 115.84 18.54 -57.01
C GLU A 277 116.51 18.61 -58.39
N VAL A 278 117.78 19.03 -58.36
CA VAL A 278 118.93 18.45 -59.10
C VAL A 278 118.97 18.68 -60.62
N VAL A 279 119.50 19.83 -61.04
CA VAL A 279 120.86 20.12 -61.58
C VAL A 279 120.84 21.48 -62.28
#